data_AF-A0A7S2MBG6-F1
#
_entry.id   AF-A0A7S2MBG6-F1
#
_cell.length_a   1.000
_cell.length_b   1.000
_cell.length_c   1.000
_cell.angle_alpha   90.00
_cell.angle_beta   90.00
_cell.angle_gamma   90.00
#
_symmetry.space_group_name_H-M   'P 1'
#
loop_
_entity.id
_entity.type
_entity.pdbx_description
1 polymer ?
#
loop_
_entity_poly.entity_id
_entity_poly.type
_entity_poly.pdbx_seq_one_letter_code
_entity_poly.pdbx_strand_id
1 'polypeptide(L)'
;MRCYREFVLDLHRGMHLTQLSATQEYSDIHCQVLEDLQTLKVDQGSGCIIEFPLSAVSKVYRIVKNDESWHSAGSLTGPTPIPPLPLSNAEHIVVIEFMRRKLAFVFLDIAAAQRFLMCIELLIRRVQECQEAAMSGPLSWKGFQQGAAEVSGLPVQVTSSTAQSPTRAEGLFGGTLLKEPQPVVSGEEQRGCACRPQPI
;
A
#
# COMPACT_ATOMS: atom_id res chain seq x y z
N MET A 1 9.56 15.43 6.31
CA MET A 1 8.75 16.11 5.28
C MET A 1 9.43 16.26 3.92
N ARG A 2 10.74 16.50 3.81
CA ARG A 2 11.41 16.64 2.49
C ARG A 2 11.32 15.38 1.61
N CYS A 3 11.58 14.21 2.19
CA CYS A 3 11.53 12.93 1.45
C CYS A 3 10.17 12.63 0.81
N TYR A 4 9.06 12.99 1.48
CA TYR A 4 7.72 12.81 0.93
C TYR A 4 7.47 13.74 -0.27
N ARG A 5 7.88 15.01 -0.16
CA ARG A 5 7.70 15.98 -1.25
C ARG A 5 8.51 15.57 -2.49
N GLU A 6 9.76 15.18 -2.31
CA GLU A 6 10.63 14.69 -3.38
C GLU A 6 10.02 13.44 -4.02
N PHE A 7 9.59 12.47 -3.21
CA PHE A 7 8.90 11.28 -3.69
C PHE A 7 7.66 11.59 -4.53
N VAL A 8 6.78 12.49 -4.08
CA VAL A 8 5.57 12.85 -4.83
C VAL A 8 5.93 13.54 -6.15
N LEU A 9 6.97 14.38 -6.18
CA LEU A 9 7.43 15.02 -7.41
C LEU A 9 8.01 14.01 -8.40
N ASP A 10 8.81 13.06 -7.92
CA ASP A 10 9.38 12.00 -8.75
C ASP A 10 8.28 11.07 -9.27
N LEU A 11 7.34 10.68 -8.40
CA LEU A 11 6.17 9.88 -8.80
C LEU A 11 5.27 10.63 -9.79
N HIS A 12 5.12 11.94 -9.68
CA HIS A 12 4.36 12.74 -10.63
C HIS A 12 5.07 12.89 -11.98
N ARG A 13 6.41 12.92 -11.99
CA ARG A 13 7.20 12.89 -13.23
C ARG A 13 7.16 11.53 -13.91
N GLY A 14 6.91 10.48 -13.13
CA GLY A 14 6.97 9.10 -13.58
C GLY A 14 8.21 8.41 -13.03
N MET A 15 8.03 7.21 -12.49
CA MET A 15 9.09 6.37 -11.94
C MET A 15 9.04 4.98 -12.59
N HIS A 16 10.21 4.48 -12.98
CA HIS A 16 10.38 3.08 -13.38
C HIS A 16 10.54 2.20 -12.14
N LEU A 17 9.74 1.14 -12.06
CA LEU A 17 9.71 0.21 -10.95
C LEU A 17 9.61 -1.22 -11.47
N THR A 18 10.20 -2.17 -10.76
CA THR A 18 10.02 -3.59 -11.06
C THR A 18 8.73 -4.10 -10.44
N GLN A 19 7.83 -4.63 -11.26
CA GLN A 19 6.62 -5.31 -10.81
C GLN A 19 6.85 -6.82 -10.74
N LEU A 20 6.29 -7.46 -9.71
CA LEU A 20 6.12 -8.92 -9.67
C LEU A 20 4.69 -9.28 -10.08
N SER A 21 4.54 -10.09 -11.12
CA SER A 21 3.25 -10.59 -11.59
C SER A 21 2.72 -11.74 -10.71
N ALA A 22 1.47 -12.15 -10.95
CA ALA A 22 0.92 -13.35 -10.33
C ALA A 22 1.60 -14.65 -10.80
N THR A 23 2.22 -14.63 -11.98
CA THR A 23 3.05 -15.74 -12.53
C THR A 23 4.47 -15.74 -11.95
N GLN A 24 4.78 -14.83 -11.02
CA GLN A 24 6.12 -14.61 -10.46
C GLN A 24 7.15 -14.13 -11.49
N GLU A 25 6.67 -13.50 -12.56
CA GLU A 25 7.51 -12.88 -13.57
C GLU A 25 7.78 -11.43 -13.18
N TYR A 26 9.01 -10.99 -13.45
CA TYR A 26 9.44 -9.62 -13.20
C TYR A 26 9.30 -8.81 -14.48
N SER A 27 8.67 -7.64 -14.37
CA SER A 27 8.50 -6.70 -15.48
C SER A 27 8.86 -5.29 -15.04
N ASP A 28 9.54 -4.53 -15.89
CA ASP A 28 9.69 -3.09 -15.67
C ASP A 28 8.37 -2.39 -16.02
N ILE A 29 7.89 -1.53 -15.13
CA ILE A 29 6.67 -0.77 -15.30
C ILE A 29 6.92 0.70 -15.01
N HIS A 30 6.17 1.56 -15.70
CA HIS A 30 6.22 3.00 -15.47
C HIS A 30 5.00 3.43 -14.65
N CYS A 31 5.27 3.97 -13.46
CA CYS A 31 4.25 4.42 -12.52
C CYS A 31 4.25 5.94 -12.41
N GLN A 32 3.07 6.56 -12.53
CA GLN A 32 2.92 8.00 -12.45
C GLN A 32 1.68 8.38 -11.64
N VAL A 33 1.78 9.31 -10.70
CA VAL A 33 0.58 9.91 -10.09
C VAL A 33 0.09 11.09 -10.93
N LEU A 34 -1.22 11.21 -11.14
CA LEU A 34 -1.83 12.34 -11.83
C LEU A 34 -1.73 13.65 -11.03
N GLU A 35 -2.04 14.77 -11.69
CA GLU A 35 -2.03 16.11 -11.10
C GLU A 35 -2.97 16.25 -9.89
N ASP A 36 -4.04 15.45 -9.86
CA ASP A 36 -4.99 15.39 -8.74
C ASP A 36 -4.38 14.78 -7.46
N LEU A 37 -3.24 14.08 -7.58
CA LEU A 37 -2.62 13.28 -6.53
C LEU A 37 -3.52 12.17 -5.97
N GLN A 38 -4.59 11.82 -6.67
CA GLN A 38 -5.59 10.83 -6.29
C GLN A 38 -5.51 9.57 -7.15
N THR A 39 -4.98 9.68 -8.36
CA THR A 39 -4.97 8.57 -9.32
C THR A 39 -3.54 8.14 -9.65
N LEU A 40 -3.24 6.86 -9.43
CA LEU A 40 -1.98 6.24 -9.82
C LEU A 40 -2.14 5.55 -11.18
N LYS A 41 -1.39 6.00 -12.17
CA LYS A 41 -1.27 5.39 -13.49
C LYS A 41 -0.13 4.39 -13.49
N VAL A 42 -0.38 3.23 -14.09
CA VAL A 42 0.62 2.18 -14.31
C VAL A 42 0.60 1.81 -15.77
N ASP A 43 1.74 1.96 -16.43
CA ASP A 43 2.00 1.50 -17.79
C ASP A 43 2.89 0.26 -17.74
N GLN A 44 2.39 -0.85 -18.29
CA GLN A 44 3.11 -2.13 -18.36
C GLN A 44 4.01 -2.25 -19.59
N GLY A 45 4.14 -1.19 -20.41
CA GLY A 45 4.91 -1.19 -21.65
C GLY A 45 4.23 -1.90 -22.82
N SER A 46 3.08 -2.55 -22.59
CA SER A 46 2.26 -3.19 -23.63
C SER A 46 1.35 -2.21 -24.38
N GLY A 47 1.44 -0.92 -24.08
CA GLY A 47 0.48 0.11 -24.51
C GLY A 47 -0.82 0.09 -23.71
N CYS A 48 -0.93 -0.77 -22.69
CA CYS A 48 -2.07 -0.83 -21.79
C CYS A 48 -1.77 -0.03 -20.52
N ILE A 49 -2.41 1.13 -20.39
CA ILE A 49 -2.31 2.00 -19.23
C ILE A 49 -3.50 1.74 -18.30
N ILE A 50 -3.21 1.44 -17.05
CA ILE A 50 -4.22 1.17 -16.02
C ILE A 50 -4.19 2.28 -14.99
N GLU A 51 -5.35 2.84 -14.69
CA GLU A 51 -5.51 3.90 -13.69
C GLU A 51 -6.13 3.32 -12.42
N PHE A 52 -5.48 3.57 -11.29
CA PHE A 52 -5.88 3.07 -9.99
C PHE A 52 -6.19 4.26 -9.06
N PRO A 53 -7.44 4.42 -8.60
CA PRO A 53 -7.75 5.44 -7.61
C PRO A 53 -7.13 5.06 -6.27
N LEU A 54 -6.30 5.94 -5.71
CA LEU A 54 -5.63 5.73 -4.43
C LEU A 54 -6.61 5.65 -3.26
N SER A 55 -7.79 6.26 -3.39
CA SER A 55 -8.89 6.10 -2.43
C SER A 55 -9.40 4.66 -2.32
N ALA A 56 -9.25 3.84 -3.37
CA ALA A 56 -9.70 2.46 -3.39
C ALA A 56 -8.66 1.45 -2.86
N VAL A 57 -7.53 1.94 -2.34
CA VAL A 57 -6.54 1.09 -1.67
C VAL A 57 -7.11 0.61 -0.34
N SER A 58 -7.13 -0.71 -0.14
CA SER A 58 -7.58 -1.33 1.10
C SER A 58 -6.41 -1.58 2.06
N LYS A 59 -5.24 -1.97 1.54
CA LYS A 59 -4.05 -2.31 2.34
C LYS A 59 -2.77 -1.99 1.59
N VAL A 60 -1.75 -1.61 2.34
CA VAL A 60 -0.36 -1.56 1.87
C VAL A 60 0.50 -2.32 2.87
N TYR A 61 1.39 -3.18 2.39
CA TYR A 61 2.26 -3.96 3.27
C TYR A 61 3.55 -4.39 2.56
N ARG A 62 4.54 -4.83 3.34
CA ARG A 62 5.82 -5.33 2.83
C ARG A 62 5.96 -6.83 3.09
N ILE A 63 6.39 -7.55 2.07
CA ILE A 63 6.82 -8.95 2.14
C ILE A 63 8.34 -8.99 1.93
N VAL A 64 9.02 -9.93 2.58
CA VAL A 64 10.44 -10.18 2.34
C VAL A 64 10.57 -11.57 1.73
N LYS A 65 11.17 -11.64 0.54
CA LYS A 65 11.47 -12.89 -0.15
C LYS A 65 12.96 -13.14 -0.03
N ASN A 66 13.33 -14.25 0.60
CA ASN A 66 14.69 -14.80 0.56
C ASN A 66 14.68 -15.95 -0.45
N ASP A 67 15.81 -16.24 -1.10
CA ASP A 67 15.95 -17.11 -2.30
C ASP A 67 15.22 -18.47 -2.20
N GLU A 68 14.93 -18.95 -1.00
CA GLU A 68 14.25 -20.24 -0.77
C GLU A 68 12.98 -20.15 0.12
N SER A 69 12.61 -18.97 0.64
CA SER A 69 11.46 -18.86 1.56
C SER A 69 10.79 -17.48 1.58
N TRP A 70 9.45 -17.48 1.48
CA TRP A 70 8.61 -16.30 1.64
C TRP A 70 8.36 -16.03 3.12
N HIS A 71 8.92 -14.95 3.66
CA HIS A 71 8.65 -14.53 5.03
C HIS A 71 7.77 -13.27 5.02
N SER A 72 6.53 -13.42 5.48
CA SER A 72 5.69 -12.26 5.83
C SER A 72 6.38 -11.54 6.99
N ALA A 73 6.82 -10.31 6.78
CA ALA A 73 7.44 -9.49 7.83
C ALA A 73 6.35 -8.98 8.80
N GLY A 74 5.82 -9.89 9.61
CA GLY A 74 4.82 -9.62 10.64
C GLY A 74 5.45 -9.42 12.01
N SER A 75 5.21 -8.23 12.58
CA SER A 75 5.38 -7.82 13.98
C SER A 75 6.80 -7.82 14.58
N LEU A 76 7.31 -6.62 14.85
CA LEU A 76 8.59 -6.32 15.53
C LEU A 76 8.64 -6.70 17.03
N THR A 77 7.84 -7.68 17.51
CA THR A 77 7.60 -7.88 18.96
C THR A 77 7.80 -9.32 19.46
N GLY A 78 8.53 -10.17 18.73
CA GLY A 78 8.85 -11.54 19.16
C GLY A 78 10.33 -11.73 19.47
N PRO A 79 10.71 -12.25 20.66
CA PRO A 79 12.10 -12.56 20.99
C PRO A 79 12.44 -13.97 20.49
N THR A 80 12.85 -14.10 19.23
CA THR A 80 13.58 -15.29 18.77
C THR A 80 14.99 -14.89 18.35
N PRO A 81 16.03 -15.56 18.89
CA PRO A 81 17.41 -15.30 18.52
C PRO A 81 17.66 -15.91 17.14
N ILE A 82 17.44 -15.12 16.10
CA ILE A 82 17.77 -15.51 14.73
C ILE A 82 19.28 -15.29 14.56
N PRO A 83 20.07 -16.32 14.17
CA PRO A 83 21.47 -16.13 13.81
C PRO A 83 21.55 -15.11 12.66
N PRO A 84 22.54 -14.20 12.65
CA PRO A 84 22.70 -13.19 11.60
C PRO A 84 23.11 -13.87 10.29
N LEU A 85 22.15 -14.50 9.62
CA LEU A 85 22.30 -14.90 8.24
C LEU A 85 22.37 -13.61 7.41
N PRO A 86 23.32 -13.51 6.48
CA PRO A 86 23.40 -12.35 5.61
C PRO A 86 22.12 -12.28 4.77
N LEU A 87 21.18 -11.42 5.19
CA LEU A 87 20.00 -11.03 4.41
C LEU A 87 20.39 -10.20 3.18
N SER A 88 21.63 -10.33 2.70
CA SER A 88 22.26 -9.46 1.71
C SER A 88 21.58 -9.48 0.35
N ASN A 89 20.77 -10.51 0.07
CA ASN A 89 20.05 -10.69 -1.20
C ASN A 89 18.53 -10.72 -1.03
N ALA A 90 18.00 -10.36 0.15
CA ALA A 90 16.56 -10.42 0.37
C ALA A 90 15.83 -9.38 -0.49
N GLU A 91 14.86 -9.81 -1.29
CA GLU A 91 14.00 -8.91 -2.04
C GLU A 91 12.90 -8.35 -1.13
N HIS A 92 12.69 -7.04 -1.21
CA HIS A 92 11.64 -6.35 -0.49
C HIS A 92 10.49 -6.05 -1.44
N ILE A 93 9.35 -6.69 -1.22
CA ILE A 93 8.18 -6.55 -2.08
C ILE A 93 7.14 -5.70 -1.36
N VAL A 94 6.85 -4.51 -1.88
CA VAL A 94 5.76 -3.67 -1.38
C VAL A 94 4.50 -3.97 -2.17
N VAL A 95 3.46 -4.43 -1.49
CA VAL A 95 2.17 -4.78 -2.08
C VAL A 95 1.15 -3.70 -1.76
N ILE A 96 0.52 -3.16 -2.80
CA ILE A 96 -0.65 -2.27 -2.72
C ILE A 96 -1.87 -3.07 -3.15
N GLU A 97 -2.79 -3.28 -2.21
CA GLU A 97 -4.02 -4.02 -2.44
C GLU A 97 -5.17 -3.06 -2.71
N PHE A 98 -5.78 -3.21 -3.88
CA PHE A 98 -7.06 -2.62 -4.26
C PHE A 98 -8.12 -3.71 -4.14
N MET A 99 -9.41 -3.33 -4.09
CA MET A 99 -10.51 -4.29 -3.83
C MET A 99 -10.50 -5.58 -4.68
N ARG A 100 -9.99 -5.53 -5.92
CA ARG A 100 -9.94 -6.69 -6.84
C ARG A 100 -8.59 -6.91 -7.51
N ARG A 101 -7.57 -6.12 -7.17
CA ARG A 101 -6.28 -6.11 -7.87
C ARG A 101 -5.16 -5.86 -6.86
N LYS A 102 -3.98 -6.43 -7.13
CA LYS A 102 -2.78 -6.20 -6.32
C LYS A 102 -1.66 -5.73 -7.22
N LEU A 103 -0.93 -4.71 -6.78
CA LEU A 103 0.33 -4.29 -7.38
C LEU A 103 1.44 -4.70 -6.42
N ALA A 104 2.45 -5.40 -6.92
CA ALA A 104 3.59 -5.82 -6.13
C ALA A 104 4.85 -5.21 -6.74
N PHE A 105 5.49 -4.30 -6.01
CA PHE A 105 6.71 -3.61 -6.42
C PHE A 105 7.91 -4.21 -5.72
N VAL A 106 8.94 -4.55 -6.47
CA VAL A 106 10.15 -5.21 -5.97
C VAL A 106 11.27 -4.18 -5.78
N PHE A 107 11.92 -4.25 -4.63
CA PHE A 107 13.06 -3.41 -4.27
C PHE A 107 14.19 -4.29 -3.76
N LEU A 108 15.40 -4.03 -4.25
CA LEU A 108 16.63 -4.67 -3.77
C LEU A 108 17.17 -4.01 -2.49
N ASP A 109 16.88 -2.72 -2.31
CA ASP A 109 17.31 -1.95 -1.16
C ASP A 109 16.17 -1.79 -0.14
N ILE A 110 16.43 -2.21 1.11
CA ILE A 110 15.50 -2.03 2.23
C ILE A 110 15.13 -0.56 2.45
N ALA A 111 16.09 0.36 2.30
CA ALA A 111 15.85 1.78 2.53
C ALA A 111 14.94 2.36 1.42
N ALA A 112 15.15 1.97 0.17
CA ALA A 112 14.25 2.29 -0.94
C ALA A 112 12.84 1.76 -0.71
N ALA A 113 12.69 0.49 -0.32
CA ALA A 113 11.40 -0.13 -0.05
C ALA A 113 10.63 0.57 1.08
N GLN A 114 11.33 0.89 2.18
CA GLN A 114 10.75 1.61 3.32
C GLN A 114 10.35 3.03 2.95
N ARG A 115 11.18 3.74 2.17
CA ARG A 115 10.85 5.08 1.69
C ARG A 115 9.60 5.05 0.81
N PHE A 116 9.52 4.10 -0.11
CA PHE A 116 8.35 3.91 -0.98
C PHE A 116 7.10 3.62 -0.15
N LEU A 117 7.15 2.62 0.75
CA LEU A 117 6.05 2.24 1.63
C LEU A 117 5.53 3.41 2.46
N MET A 118 6.42 4.11 3.15
CA MET A 118 6.04 5.26 3.98
C MET A 118 5.42 6.38 3.14
N CYS A 119 6.02 6.73 2.00
CA CYS A 119 5.53 7.85 1.22
C CYS A 119 4.21 7.55 0.50
N ILE A 120 4.03 6.31 0.00
CA ILE A 120 2.77 5.92 -0.63
C ILE A 120 1.63 5.83 0.39
N GLU A 121 1.89 5.33 1.61
CA GLU A 121 0.90 5.33 2.69
C GLU A 121 0.45 6.74 3.07
N LEU A 122 1.39 7.70 3.18
CA LEU A 122 1.05 9.09 3.46
C LEU A 122 0.20 9.69 2.34
N LEU A 123 0.51 9.38 1.08
CA LEU A 123 -0.27 9.84 -0.06
C LEU A 123 -1.69 9.26 -0.03
N ILE A 124 -1.84 7.95 0.22
CA ILE A 124 -3.14 7.28 0.31
C ILE A 124 -3.99 7.85 1.46
N ARG A 125 -3.41 8.03 2.64
CA ARG A 125 -4.12 8.63 3.79
C ARG A 125 -4.64 10.01 3.47
N ARG A 126 -3.82 10.85 2.83
CA ARG A 126 -4.23 12.19 2.40
C ARG A 126 -5.44 12.13 1.46
N VAL A 127 -5.45 11.21 0.51
CA VAL A 127 -6.56 11.05 -0.44
C VAL A 127 -7.84 10.60 0.28
N GLN A 128 -7.72 9.67 1.23
CA GLN A 128 -8.85 9.17 2.03
C GLN A 128 -9.45 10.27 2.93
N GLU A 129 -8.61 11.05 3.62
CA GLU A 129 -9.03 12.19 4.45
C GLU A 129 -9.80 13.24 3.62
N CYS A 130 -9.33 13.54 2.40
CA CYS A 130 -10.03 14.45 1.50
C CYS A 130 -11.40 13.90 1.06
N GLN A 131 -11.52 12.59 0.87
CA GLN A 131 -12.79 11.96 0.47
C GLN A 131 -13.79 11.92 1.62
N GLU A 132 -13.33 11.64 2.84
CA GLU A 132 -14.16 11.68 4.05
C GLU A 132 -14.70 13.09 4.29
N ALA A 133 -13.86 14.12 4.16
CA ALA A 133 -14.29 15.52 4.29
C ALA A 133 -15.36 15.94 3.25
N ALA A 134 -15.31 15.37 2.04
CA ALA A 134 -16.29 15.60 1.00
C ALA A 134 -17.62 14.87 1.26
N MET A 135 -17.58 13.67 1.86
CA MET A 135 -18.78 12.90 2.21
C MET A 135 -19.42 13.36 3.52
N SER A 136 -18.64 13.88 4.47
CA SER A 136 -19.12 14.48 5.72
C SER A 136 -19.59 15.92 5.54
N GLY A 137 -20.22 16.23 4.40
CA GLY A 137 -20.49 17.58 3.94
C GLY A 137 -21.05 18.53 5.01
N PRO A 138 -20.76 19.84 4.91
CA PRO A 138 -21.18 20.82 5.90
C PRO A 138 -22.70 21.00 5.87
N LEU A 139 -23.41 20.36 6.80
CA LEU A 139 -24.52 21.04 7.45
C LEU A 139 -23.91 22.11 8.36
N SER A 140 -23.80 23.34 7.86
CA SER A 140 -23.54 24.61 8.61
C SER A 140 -22.33 25.42 8.12
N TRP A 141 -22.41 25.95 6.90
CA TRP A 141 -21.74 27.22 6.55
C TRP A 141 -22.78 28.24 6.05
N LYS A 142 -23.98 28.26 6.66
CA LYS A 142 -24.84 29.44 6.62
C LYS A 142 -24.37 30.38 7.72
N GLY A 143 -23.63 31.42 7.34
CA GLY A 143 -23.43 32.58 8.20
C GLY A 143 -21.99 33.06 8.26
N PHE A 144 -21.48 33.64 7.17
CA PHE A 144 -20.62 34.81 7.32
C PHE A 144 -20.76 35.70 6.08
N GLN A 145 -21.86 36.45 6.05
CA GLN A 145 -21.97 37.69 5.30
C GLN A 145 -22.52 38.77 6.23
N GLN A 146 -21.75 39.85 6.31
CA GLN A 146 -22.12 41.21 6.72
C GLN A 146 -22.38 41.54 8.20
N GLY A 147 -21.46 42.36 8.72
CA GLY A 147 -21.82 43.69 9.22
C GLY A 147 -22.13 43.82 10.71
N ALA A 148 -21.25 44.51 11.42
CA ALA A 148 -21.54 45.68 12.26
C ALA A 148 -20.47 45.83 13.34
N ALA A 149 -19.77 46.95 13.28
CA ALA A 149 -19.04 47.47 14.42
C ALA A 149 -20.02 47.82 15.55
N GLU A 150 -19.48 47.79 16.77
CA GLU A 150 -19.96 48.51 17.95
C GLU A 150 -21.21 47.95 18.66
N VAL A 151 -21.01 47.36 19.84
CA VAL A 151 -21.42 47.96 21.13
C VAL A 151 -20.93 47.04 22.27
N SER A 152 -20.27 47.70 23.20
CA SER A 152 -19.80 47.27 24.53
C SER A 152 -20.90 46.69 25.43
N GLY A 153 -20.58 45.64 26.19
CA GLY A 153 -21.41 45.13 27.28
C GLY A 153 -20.79 43.93 28.02
N LEU A 154 -20.70 44.05 29.34
CA LEU A 154 -19.96 43.23 30.32
C LEU A 154 -20.61 41.85 30.64
N PRO A 155 -19.98 40.99 31.49
CA PRO A 155 -20.08 39.53 31.45
C PRO A 155 -21.08 38.95 32.47
N VAL A 156 -21.50 37.70 32.25
CA VAL A 156 -22.14 36.87 33.27
C VAL A 156 -21.57 35.45 33.19
N GLN A 157 -20.97 35.02 34.31
CA GLN A 157 -20.57 33.64 34.58
C GLN A 157 -21.76 32.84 35.09
N VAL A 158 -21.91 31.58 34.66
CA VAL A 158 -22.62 30.54 35.43
C VAL A 158 -21.98 29.16 35.14
N THR A 159 -21.42 28.59 36.22
CA THR A 159 -21.36 27.18 36.67
C THR A 159 -22.00 26.10 35.76
N SER A 160 -21.63 24.83 35.68
CA SER A 160 -20.70 23.89 36.32
C SER A 160 -21.04 22.50 35.73
N SER A 161 -20.21 21.49 36.03
CA SER A 161 -20.64 20.10 36.27
C SER A 161 -20.62 19.06 35.12
N THR A 162 -19.74 18.07 35.32
CA THR A 162 -20.08 16.64 35.43
C THR A 162 -19.86 15.71 34.23
N ALA A 163 -18.76 14.94 34.36
CA ALA A 163 -18.68 13.48 34.33
C ALA A 163 -18.47 12.68 33.03
N GLN A 164 -17.60 11.68 33.24
CA GLN A 164 -17.65 10.29 32.76
C GLN A 164 -17.10 9.94 31.37
N SER A 165 -15.89 9.39 31.42
CA SER A 165 -15.39 8.33 30.56
C SER A 165 -16.23 7.04 30.67
N PRO A 166 -16.23 6.22 29.61
CA PRO A 166 -15.90 4.82 29.79
C PRO A 166 -14.91 4.27 28.75
N THR A 167 -13.95 3.54 29.29
CA THR A 167 -13.15 2.50 28.64
C THR A 167 -13.99 1.37 28.06
N ARG A 168 -13.40 0.70 27.05
CA ARG A 168 -13.44 -0.75 26.76
C ARG A 168 -14.32 -1.20 25.58
N ALA A 169 -13.65 -1.68 24.54
CA ALA A 169 -14.07 -2.86 23.77
C ALA A 169 -12.83 -3.50 23.13
N GLU A 170 -12.19 -4.41 23.88
CA GLU A 170 -11.46 -5.54 23.31
C GLU A 170 -12.49 -6.52 22.76
N GLY A 171 -12.25 -7.12 21.59
CA GLY A 171 -13.00 -8.30 21.18
C GLY A 171 -13.00 -8.63 19.69
N LEU A 172 -12.32 -9.74 19.38
CA LEU A 172 -12.72 -10.77 18.41
C LEU A 172 -12.77 -10.41 16.92
N PHE A 173 -11.72 -10.83 16.19
CA PHE A 173 -11.83 -11.61 14.94
C PHE A 173 -10.54 -12.46 14.84
N GLY A 174 -10.52 -13.79 14.84
CA GLY A 174 -11.58 -14.77 14.61
C GLY A 174 -11.68 -15.18 13.14
N GLY A 175 -10.83 -16.13 12.72
CA GLY A 175 -10.94 -16.85 11.43
C GLY A 175 -10.32 -16.11 10.23
N THR A 176 -9.43 -16.71 9.43
CA THR A 176 -9.67 -17.98 8.72
C THR A 176 -8.36 -18.58 8.21
N LEU A 177 -8.11 -19.81 8.67
CA LEU A 177 -7.69 -20.97 7.89
C LEU A 177 -6.92 -20.69 6.58
N LEU A 178 -5.60 -20.55 6.69
CA LEU A 178 -4.70 -20.75 5.55
C LEU A 178 -4.74 -22.22 5.15
N LYS A 179 -5.22 -22.44 3.92
CA LYS A 179 -5.24 -23.71 3.22
C LYS A 179 -3.81 -24.20 3.02
N GLU A 180 -3.53 -25.36 3.62
CA GLU A 180 -2.29 -26.13 3.48
C GLU A 180 -1.97 -26.41 1.99
N PRO A 181 -0.73 -26.23 1.53
CA PRO A 181 -0.32 -26.60 0.19
C PRO A 181 -0.20 -28.13 0.09
N GLN A 182 -0.93 -28.71 -0.87
CA GLN A 182 -0.83 -30.12 -1.20
C GLN A 182 0.57 -30.47 -1.76
N PRO A 183 1.10 -31.67 -1.47
CA PRO A 183 2.35 -32.13 -2.05
C PRO A 183 2.21 -32.33 -3.56
N VAL A 184 3.14 -31.74 -4.31
CA VAL A 184 3.32 -31.98 -5.75
C VAL A 184 3.69 -33.45 -5.92
N VAL A 185 2.77 -34.21 -6.51
CA VAL A 185 3.01 -35.58 -6.98
C VAL A 185 3.94 -35.49 -8.19
N SER A 186 5.16 -35.97 -8.01
CA SER A 186 6.11 -36.25 -9.09
C SER A 186 5.51 -37.28 -10.03
N GLY A 187 5.02 -36.83 -11.18
CA GLY A 187 4.66 -37.68 -12.31
C GLY A 187 5.81 -37.74 -13.30
N GLU A 188 6.57 -38.83 -13.26
CA GLU A 188 7.39 -39.28 -14.37
C GLU A 188 6.50 -39.47 -15.60
N GLU A 189 6.76 -38.74 -16.68
CA GLU A 189 6.33 -39.15 -18.02
C GLU A 189 7.50 -39.02 -19.00
N GLN A 190 8.30 -40.09 -19.04
CA GLN A 190 9.14 -40.43 -20.18
C GLN A 190 8.25 -40.99 -21.30
N ARG A 191 8.26 -40.31 -22.45
CA ARG A 191 8.11 -40.82 -23.84
C ARG A 191 8.28 -39.59 -24.74
N GLY A 192 9.42 -39.36 -25.39
CA GLY A 192 10.00 -40.23 -26.39
C GLY A 192 9.48 -39.83 -27.77
N CYS A 193 10.06 -38.77 -28.36
CA CYS A 193 9.93 -38.49 -29.80
C CYS A 193 11.31 -38.18 -30.38
N ALA A 194 11.90 -39.21 -31.00
CA ALA A 194 13.10 -39.10 -31.81
C ALA A 194 12.74 -38.46 -33.16
N CYS A 195 13.21 -37.25 -33.41
CA CYS A 195 13.32 -36.72 -34.76
C CYS A 195 14.70 -37.08 -35.31
N ARG A 196 14.74 -38.05 -36.23
CA ARG A 196 15.92 -38.38 -37.05
C ARG A 196 16.32 -37.16 -37.90
N PRO A 197 17.62 -36.91 -38.12
CA PRO A 197 18.07 -36.07 -39.22
C PRO A 197 18.01 -36.86 -40.54
N GLN A 198 17.57 -36.22 -41.62
CA GLN A 198 17.82 -36.70 -42.98
C GLN A 198 19.17 -36.16 -43.46
N PRO A 199 20.02 -36.99 -44.08
CA PRO A 199 21.20 -36.51 -44.79
C PRO A 199 20.87 -36.18 -46.26
N ILE A 200 21.32 -34.97 -46.63
CA ILE A 200 21.67 -34.40 -47.96
C ILE A 200 20.57 -34.39 -49.02
#